data_AF-A0A454VXR0-F1
#
_entry.id   AF-A0A454VXR0-F1
#
_cell.length_a   1.000
_cell.length_b   1.000
_cell.length_c   1.000
_cell.angle_alpha   90.00
_cell.angle_beta   90.00
_cell.angle_gamma   90.00
#
_symmetry.space_group_name_H-M   'P 1'
#
loop_
_entity.id
_entity.type
_entity.pdbx_description
1 polymer ?
#
loop_
_entity_poly.entity_id
_entity_poly.type
_entity_poly.pdbx_seq_one_letter_code
_entity_poly.pdbx_strand_id
1 'polypeptide(L)'
;MRRLFPVTDMTAGPAAPTAPAGPAPDAGDGGWSLDALADAYAYPEGDGPWLRANMVSSLDGAGQHGGRSQPLSSETDMRIFGTLRGLADVIVVGAETVRLEGYRPARAREAFAERRAAAGQGPAPVIAVVTGSLDLDFSLPLFTAPLVPTLVLT
;
A
#
# COMPACT_ATOMS: atom_id res chain seq x y z
N MET A 1 -11.72 -0.25 10.73
CA MET A 1 -11.83 0.60 9.52
C MET A 1 -12.42 1.93 9.94
N ARG A 2 -11.62 3.00 10.05
CA ARG A 2 -12.06 4.26 10.69
C ARG A 2 -12.56 5.34 9.73
N ARG A 3 -12.42 5.20 8.40
CA ARG A 3 -13.10 6.05 7.41
C ARG A 3 -13.32 5.28 6.11
N LEU A 4 -14.57 5.19 5.66
CA LEU A 4 -14.89 4.99 4.24
C LEU A 4 -14.70 6.36 3.59
N PHE A 5 -13.81 6.46 2.61
CA PHE A 5 -13.62 7.71 1.87
C PHE A 5 -14.94 8.10 1.19
N PRO A 6 -15.29 9.40 1.14
CA PRO A 6 -16.45 9.84 0.40
C PRO A 6 -16.23 9.53 -1.08
N VAL A 7 -17.12 8.72 -1.64
CA VAL A 7 -17.26 8.54 -3.09
C VAL A 7 -17.65 9.90 -3.65
N THR A 8 -16.76 10.53 -4.40
CA THR A 8 -16.99 11.89 -4.93
C THR A 8 -17.94 11.94 -6.13
N ASP A 9 -18.54 10.82 -6.53
CA ASP A 9 -19.59 10.81 -7.56
C ASP A 9 -20.94 10.37 -7.02
N MET A 10 -21.88 11.30 -7.12
CA MET A 10 -23.29 11.18 -6.77
C MET A 10 -23.99 10.12 -7.62
N THR A 11 -24.65 9.16 -6.97
CA THR A 11 -25.87 8.57 -7.52
C THR A 11 -27.01 8.96 -6.58
N ALA A 12 -27.90 9.82 -7.05
CA ALA A 12 -29.03 10.32 -6.28
C ALA A 12 -29.95 9.16 -5.84
N GLY A 13 -30.20 9.07 -4.53
CA GLY A 13 -31.20 8.19 -3.91
C GLY A 13 -31.51 8.68 -2.49
N PRO A 14 -32.78 8.61 -2.02
CA PRO A 14 -33.24 9.42 -0.89
C PRO A 14 -32.68 8.95 0.47
N ALA A 15 -32.47 9.94 1.34
CA ALA A 15 -31.70 9.88 2.58
C ALA A 15 -32.34 9.04 3.70
N ALA A 16 -31.47 8.35 4.46
CA ALA A 16 -31.71 7.90 5.82
C ALA A 16 -30.69 8.57 6.77
N PRO A 17 -31.05 8.85 8.04
CA PRO A 17 -30.36 9.84 8.86
C PRO A 17 -29.02 9.31 9.44
N THR A 18 -27.96 10.09 9.25
CA THR A 18 -26.60 9.85 9.75
C THR A 18 -26.32 10.56 11.07
N ALA A 19 -25.74 9.84 12.03
CA ALA A 19 -25.11 10.39 13.25
C ALA A 19 -23.93 11.34 12.90
N PRO A 20 -23.55 12.30 13.76
CA PRO A 20 -22.66 13.39 13.36
C PRO A 20 -21.23 12.88 13.12
N ALA A 21 -20.79 12.97 11.88
CA ALA A 21 -19.38 12.89 11.51
C ALA A 21 -18.66 14.13 12.04
N GLY A 22 -17.53 13.94 12.74
CA GLY A 22 -16.62 15.03 13.06
C GLY A 22 -16.16 15.77 11.80
N PRO A 23 -15.63 17.00 11.92
CA PRO A 23 -15.40 17.87 10.77
C PRO A 23 -14.55 17.16 9.72
N ALA A 24 -15.10 17.08 8.51
CA ALA A 24 -14.34 16.69 7.33
C ALA A 24 -13.25 17.75 7.11
N PRO A 25 -12.00 17.34 6.80
CA PRO A 25 -10.99 18.31 6.41
C PRO A 25 -11.45 19.02 5.14
N ASP A 26 -11.24 20.34 5.09
CA ASP A 26 -11.51 21.17 3.92
C ASP A 26 -10.89 20.54 2.67
N ALA A 27 -11.73 20.03 1.78
CA ALA A 27 -11.34 19.70 0.43
C ALA A 27 -11.26 21.00 -0.37
N GLY A 28 -10.25 21.82 -0.10
CA GLY A 28 -9.78 22.79 -1.07
C GLY A 28 -9.28 22.06 -2.31
N ASP A 29 -9.28 22.72 -3.46
CA ASP A 29 -8.93 22.19 -4.79
C ASP A 29 -7.48 21.64 -4.96
N GLY A 30 -6.79 21.31 -3.87
CA GLY A 30 -5.50 20.61 -3.83
C GLY A 30 -5.66 19.21 -3.25
N GLY A 31 -5.27 18.18 -4.02
CA GLY A 31 -5.37 16.79 -3.59
C GLY A 31 -4.65 16.48 -2.26
N TRP A 32 -4.99 15.34 -1.66
CA TRP A 32 -4.52 14.93 -0.33
C TRP A 32 -2.99 14.91 -0.24
N SER A 33 -2.43 15.52 0.81
CA SER A 33 -0.99 15.43 1.11
C SER A 33 -0.59 14.01 1.48
N LEU A 34 0.70 13.67 1.34
CA LEU A 34 1.19 12.34 1.74
C LEU A 34 1.01 12.11 3.24
N ASP A 35 1.16 13.14 4.07
CA ASP A 35 0.92 13.04 5.51
C ASP A 35 -0.56 12.80 5.83
N ALA A 36 -1.47 13.52 5.17
CA ALA A 36 -2.91 13.29 5.36
C ALA A 36 -3.32 11.87 4.92
N LEU A 37 -2.74 11.35 3.83
CA LEU A 37 -2.92 9.96 3.43
C LEU A 37 -2.31 9.00 4.46
N ALA A 38 -1.12 9.32 4.97
CA ALA A 38 -0.42 8.49 5.95
C ALA A 38 -1.20 8.35 7.25
N ASP A 39 -1.81 9.44 7.73
CA ASP A 39 -2.67 9.45 8.90
C ASP A 39 -3.98 8.71 8.66
N ALA A 40 -4.61 8.90 7.49
CA ALA A 40 -5.84 8.19 7.14
C ALA A 40 -5.65 6.67 7.06
N TYR A 41 -4.46 6.22 6.66
CA TYR A 41 -4.08 4.82 6.55
C TYR A 41 -3.14 4.35 7.66
N ALA A 42 -3.05 5.06 8.79
CA ALA A 42 -2.24 4.63 9.92
C ALA A 42 -2.66 3.22 10.38
N TYR A 43 -1.68 2.42 10.79
CA TYR A 43 -1.95 1.17 11.48
C TYR A 43 -2.56 1.48 12.87
N PRO A 44 -3.44 0.61 13.39
CA PRO A 44 -4.01 0.82 14.72
C PRO A 44 -2.93 0.72 15.79
N GLU A 45 -3.13 1.45 16.88
CA GLU A 45 -2.31 1.33 18.09
C GLU A 45 -2.54 -0.04 18.75
N GLY A 46 -1.48 -0.62 19.31
CA GLY A 46 -1.51 -1.89 20.06
C GLY A 46 -0.35 -2.83 19.71
N ASP A 47 -0.17 -3.86 20.53
CA ASP A 47 1.01 -4.75 20.48
C ASP A 47 0.86 -5.96 19.54
N GLY A 48 -0.22 -6.02 18.76
CA GLY A 48 -0.55 -7.15 17.88
C GLY A 48 -0.15 -6.92 16.42
N PRO A 49 0.21 -7.98 15.67
CA PRO A 49 0.47 -7.85 14.24
C PRO A 49 -0.79 -7.43 13.49
N TRP A 50 -0.64 -6.56 12.50
CA TRP A 50 -1.75 -6.13 11.65
C TRP A 50 -1.46 -6.43 10.18
N LEU A 51 -2.33 -7.24 9.56
CA LEU A 51 -2.24 -7.56 8.15
C LEU A 51 -3.19 -6.67 7.33
N ARG A 52 -2.65 -6.01 6.31
CA ARG A 52 -3.41 -5.22 5.33
C ARG A 52 -3.18 -5.79 3.94
N ALA A 53 -4.26 -6.08 3.22
CA ALA A 53 -4.23 -6.30 1.78
C ALA A 53 -4.53 -4.98 1.05
N ASN A 54 -3.78 -4.70 -0.02
CA ASN A 54 -4.04 -3.58 -0.93
C ASN A 54 -4.13 -4.12 -2.34
N MET A 55 -5.29 -3.95 -2.98
CA MET A 55 -5.62 -4.54 -4.29
C MET A 55 -6.35 -3.51 -5.14
N VAL A 56 -6.25 -3.67 -6.45
CA VAL A 56 -7.05 -2.95 -7.45
C VAL A 56 -7.82 -3.96 -8.28
N SER A 57 -9.04 -3.60 -8.69
CA SER A 57 -9.83 -4.40 -9.62
C SER A 57 -10.54 -3.50 -10.62
N SER A 58 -10.82 -4.05 -11.78
CA SER A 58 -11.84 -3.53 -12.70
C SER A 58 -13.25 -3.67 -12.10
N LEU A 59 -14.23 -3.05 -12.75
CA LEU A 59 -15.62 -3.03 -12.29
C LEU A 59 -16.27 -4.43 -12.29
N ASP A 60 -15.86 -5.30 -13.22
CA ASP A 60 -16.29 -6.69 -13.32
C ASP A 60 -15.45 -7.65 -12.45
N GLY A 61 -14.51 -7.11 -11.65
CA GLY A 61 -13.77 -7.86 -10.64
C GLY A 61 -12.47 -8.50 -11.13
N ALA A 62 -12.02 -8.24 -12.36
CA ALA A 62 -10.69 -8.67 -12.80
C ALA A 62 -9.59 -7.88 -12.06
N GLY A 63 -8.65 -8.60 -11.45
CA GLY A 63 -7.50 -8.04 -10.72
C GLY A 63 -6.25 -7.79 -11.57
N GLN A 64 -6.32 -8.09 -12.87
CA GLN A 64 -5.24 -7.83 -13.82
C GLN A 64 -5.78 -7.58 -15.23
N HIS A 65 -5.02 -6.85 -16.02
CA HIS A 65 -5.21 -6.70 -17.46
C HIS A 65 -3.88 -6.99 -18.16
N GLY A 66 -3.87 -7.91 -19.12
CA GLY A 66 -2.63 -8.33 -19.78
C GLY A 66 -1.60 -8.98 -18.84
N GLY A 67 -2.05 -9.64 -17.77
CA GLY A 67 -1.17 -10.33 -16.80
C GLY A 67 -0.55 -9.41 -15.73
N ARG A 68 -0.96 -8.14 -15.67
CA ARG A 68 -0.45 -7.16 -14.70
C ARG A 68 -1.57 -6.36 -14.05
N SER A 69 -1.31 -5.89 -12.84
CA SER A 69 -2.21 -5.02 -12.08
C SER A 69 -2.12 -3.55 -12.51
N GLN A 70 -0.94 -3.10 -12.92
CA GLN A 70 -0.66 -1.68 -13.25
C GLN A 70 -1.65 -1.04 -14.25
N PRO A 71 -2.14 -1.72 -15.31
CA PRO A 71 -3.08 -1.10 -16.24
C PRO A 71 -4.46 -0.80 -15.63
N LEU A 72 -4.79 -1.36 -14.47
CA LEU A 72 -6.02 -1.07 -13.72
C LEU A 72 -5.86 0.13 -12.76
N SER A 73 -4.63 0.61 -12.55
CA SER A 73 -4.33 1.66 -11.59
C SER A 73 -4.36 3.06 -12.20
N SER A 74 -4.52 4.06 -11.34
CA SER A 74 -4.42 5.49 -11.67
C SER A 74 -3.25 6.14 -10.93
N GLU A 75 -2.93 7.40 -11.27
CA GLU A 75 -1.93 8.16 -10.52
C GLU A 75 -2.29 8.30 -9.02
N THR A 76 -3.57 8.52 -8.73
CA THR A 76 -4.09 8.59 -7.36
C THR A 76 -3.92 7.27 -6.61
N ASP A 77 -4.23 6.15 -7.28
CA ASP A 77 -3.99 4.81 -6.72
C ASP A 77 -2.49 4.60 -6.43
N MET A 78 -1.60 5.03 -7.32
CA MET A 78 -0.15 4.91 -7.11
C MET A 78 0.35 5.76 -5.93
N ARG A 79 -0.27 6.90 -5.66
CA ARG A 79 0.01 7.70 -4.45
C ARG A 79 -0.38 6.94 -3.19
N ILE A 80 -1.57 6.34 -3.16
CA ILE A 80 -2.04 5.50 -2.04
C ILE A 80 -1.14 4.28 -1.88
N PHE A 81 -0.91 3.51 -2.95
CA PHE A 81 -0.01 2.35 -2.96
C PHE A 81 1.37 2.71 -2.39
N GLY A 82 1.91 3.85 -2.81
CA GLY A 82 3.16 4.38 -2.30
C GLY A 82 3.13 4.68 -0.79
N THR A 83 2.07 5.33 -0.31
CA THR A 83 1.88 5.64 1.10
C THR A 83 1.77 4.38 1.95
N LEU A 84 0.95 3.41 1.53
CA LEU A 84 0.78 2.16 2.27
C LEU A 84 2.09 1.40 2.44
N ARG A 85 2.93 1.39 1.39
CA ARG A 85 4.28 0.82 1.46
C ARG A 85 5.22 1.61 2.37
N GLY A 86 5.09 2.93 2.44
CA GLY A 86 5.86 3.78 3.34
C GLY A 86 5.57 3.52 4.82
N LEU A 87 4.33 3.13 5.13
CA LEU A 87 3.87 2.82 6.50
C LEU A 87 4.18 1.40 6.97
N ALA A 88 4.30 0.45 6.05
CA ALA A 88 4.45 -0.96 6.39
C ALA A 88 5.82 -1.28 7.02
N ASP A 89 5.87 -2.21 7.96
CA ASP A 89 7.12 -2.84 8.41
C ASP A 89 7.64 -3.83 7.36
N VAL A 90 6.71 -4.65 6.85
CA VAL A 90 6.98 -5.74 5.92
C VAL A 90 5.94 -5.70 4.80
N ILE A 91 6.41 -5.87 3.57
CA ILE A 91 5.58 -6.05 2.38
C ILE A 91 5.68 -7.50 1.97
N VAL A 92 4.59 -8.24 2.16
CA VAL A 92 4.48 -9.64 1.75
C VAL A 92 4.01 -9.72 0.31
N VAL A 93 4.71 -10.50 -0.51
CA VAL A 93 4.41 -10.67 -1.93
C VAL A 93 4.63 -12.13 -2.35
N GLY A 94 3.76 -12.66 -3.22
CA GLY A 94 3.94 -13.98 -3.79
C GLY A 94 5.00 -14.02 -4.89
N ALA A 95 5.69 -15.16 -5.04
CA ALA A 95 6.74 -15.35 -6.04
C ALA A 95 6.29 -15.10 -7.49
N GLU A 96 5.07 -15.50 -7.86
CA GLU A 96 4.51 -15.24 -9.20
C GLU A 96 4.44 -13.73 -9.49
N THR A 97 3.91 -12.96 -8.54
CA THR A 97 3.84 -11.50 -8.66
C THR A 97 5.23 -10.88 -8.76
N VAL A 98 6.21 -11.39 -7.99
CA VAL A 98 7.60 -10.91 -8.07
C VAL A 98 8.15 -11.07 -9.49
N ARG A 99 7.90 -12.21 -10.14
CA ARG A 99 8.35 -12.51 -11.49
C ARG A 99 7.64 -11.66 -12.55
N LEU A 100 6.31 -11.58 -12.50
CA LEU A 100 5.51 -10.90 -13.52
C LEU A 100 5.64 -9.37 -13.48
N GLU A 101 5.73 -8.82 -12.27
CA GLU A 101 5.74 -7.37 -12.05
C GLU A 101 7.17 -6.80 -11.90
N GLY A 102 8.21 -7.65 -11.99
CA GLY A 102 9.61 -7.21 -11.93
C GLY A 102 9.95 -6.49 -10.62
N TYR A 103 9.58 -7.10 -9.49
CA TYR A 103 9.76 -6.49 -8.16
C TYR A 103 11.21 -6.09 -7.91
N ARG A 104 11.38 -4.93 -7.28
CA ARG A 104 12.68 -4.39 -6.87
C ARG A 104 12.70 -4.19 -5.35
N PRO A 105 13.90 -4.00 -4.74
CA PRO A 105 13.97 -3.68 -3.33
C PRO A 105 13.13 -2.45 -2.98
N ALA A 106 12.62 -2.45 -1.74
CA ALA A 106 12.09 -1.24 -1.16
C ALA A 106 13.19 -0.17 -1.06
N ARG A 107 12.81 1.08 -1.31
CA ARG A 107 13.70 2.23 -1.19
C ARG A 107 13.34 3.04 0.04
N ALA A 108 14.33 3.63 0.69
CA ALA A 108 14.09 4.67 1.67
C ALA A 108 13.42 5.86 0.97
N ARG A 109 12.30 6.31 1.51
CA ARG A 109 11.55 7.45 0.99
C ARG A 109 11.66 8.57 1.99
N GLU A 110 12.28 9.67 1.59
CA GLU A 110 12.49 10.84 2.45
C GLU A 110 11.18 11.31 3.11
N ALA A 111 10.09 11.36 2.34
CA ALA A 111 8.75 11.72 2.81
C ALA A 111 8.20 10.84 3.95
N PHE A 112 8.79 9.67 4.21
CA PHE A 112 8.39 8.79 5.32
C PHE A 112 9.51 8.57 6.34
N ALA A 113 10.70 9.15 6.15
CA ALA A 113 11.87 8.85 6.98
C ALA A 113 11.63 9.19 8.46
N GLU A 114 11.15 10.39 8.73
CA GLU A 114 10.84 10.85 10.09
C GLU A 114 9.74 10.01 10.74
N ARG A 115 8.65 9.71 10.01
CA ARG A 115 7.55 8.88 10.51
C ARG A 115 8.02 7.47 10.85
N ARG A 116 8.83 6.85 9.98
CA ARG A 116 9.37 5.51 10.20
C ARG A 116 10.29 5.49 11.42
N ALA A 117 11.17 6.49 11.56
CA ALA A 117 12.03 6.62 12.72
C ALA A 117 11.23 6.81 14.02
N ALA A 118 10.20 7.66 14.01
CA ALA A 118 9.31 7.89 15.16
C ALA A 118 8.54 6.62 15.57
N ALA A 119 8.24 5.73 14.62
CA ALA A 119 7.62 4.43 14.85
C ALA A 119 8.63 3.30 15.17
N GLY A 120 9.93 3.60 15.28
CA GLY A 120 10.97 2.60 15.52
C GLY A 120 11.23 1.64 14.34
N GLN A 121 10.75 1.98 13.15
CA GLN A 121 10.90 1.19 11.94
C GLN A 121 12.26 1.42 11.26
N GLY A 122 12.73 0.43 10.48
CA GLY A 122 13.90 0.58 9.62
C GLY A 122 13.70 1.61 8.48
N PRO A 123 14.75 2.02 7.75
CA PRO A 123 14.70 3.10 6.76
C PRO A 123 13.83 2.79 5.53
N ALA A 124 13.53 1.52 5.28
CA ALA A 124 12.62 1.03 4.24
C ALA A 124 11.88 -0.21 4.77
N PRO A 125 10.68 -0.53 4.23
CA PRO A 125 10.01 -1.78 4.56
C PRO A 125 10.82 -2.99 4.09
N VAL A 126 10.74 -4.08 4.84
CA VAL A 126 11.26 -5.39 4.42
C VAL A 126 10.39 -5.90 3.26
N ILE A 127 10.98 -6.52 2.23
CA ILE A 127 10.22 -7.33 1.28
C ILE A 127 10.28 -8.79 1.73
N ALA A 128 9.13 -9.42 1.93
CA ALA A 128 9.00 -10.84 2.22
C ALA A 128 8.37 -11.56 1.02
N VAL A 129 9.14 -12.42 0.37
CA VAL A 129 8.70 -13.22 -0.78
C VAL A 129 8.22 -14.58 -0.28
N VAL A 130 6.96 -14.91 -0.54
CA VAL A 130 6.39 -16.23 -0.25
C VAL A 130 6.46 -17.11 -1.50
N THR A 131 7.03 -18.29 -1.37
CA THR A 131 7.21 -19.23 -2.48
C THR A 131 7.10 -20.68 -1.99
N GLY A 132 6.45 -21.56 -2.75
CA GLY A 132 6.41 -22.99 -2.43
C GLY A 132 7.50 -23.82 -3.13
N SER A 133 8.21 -23.23 -4.11
CA SER A 133 9.16 -23.96 -4.97
C SER A 133 10.57 -23.39 -4.96
N LEU A 134 10.77 -22.20 -4.39
CA LEU A 134 12.01 -21.42 -4.51
C LEU A 134 12.44 -21.11 -5.96
N ASP A 135 11.53 -21.23 -6.93
CA ASP A 135 11.78 -20.86 -8.34
C ASP A 135 11.82 -19.33 -8.49
N LEU A 136 12.96 -18.76 -8.09
CA LEU A 136 13.27 -17.35 -8.02
C LEU A 136 14.65 -17.11 -8.63
N ASP A 137 14.78 -16.06 -9.43
CA ASP A 137 16.07 -15.61 -9.92
C ASP A 137 16.77 -14.76 -8.85
N PHE A 138 17.66 -15.39 -8.08
CA PHE A 138 18.44 -14.74 -7.02
C PHE A 138 19.51 -13.76 -7.54
N SER A 139 19.72 -13.66 -8.86
CA SER A 139 20.59 -12.63 -9.44
C SER A 139 19.91 -11.26 -9.52
N LEU A 140 18.57 -11.21 -9.40
CA LEU A 140 17.81 -9.98 -9.51
C LEU A 140 18.17 -8.97 -8.40
N PRO A 141 18.09 -7.65 -8.68
CA PRO A 141 18.34 -6.60 -7.69
C PRO A 141 17.54 -6.73 -6.39
N LEU A 142 16.37 -7.37 -6.46
CA LEU A 142 15.54 -7.69 -5.29
C LEU A 142 16.32 -8.43 -4.20
N PHE A 143 17.24 -9.30 -4.60
CA PHE A 143 18.04 -10.12 -3.69
C PHE A 143 19.47 -9.62 -3.54
N THR A 144 20.03 -8.96 -4.55
CA THR A 144 21.46 -8.58 -4.57
C THR A 144 21.76 -7.17 -4.10
N ALA A 145 20.79 -6.25 -4.14
CA ALA A 145 20.99 -4.84 -3.79
C ALA A 145 19.93 -4.21 -2.86
N PRO A 146 19.31 -4.94 -1.90
CA PRO A 146 18.33 -4.31 -1.04
C PRO A 146 18.97 -3.51 0.10
N LEU A 147 18.39 -2.35 0.44
CA LEU A 147 18.78 -1.56 1.61
C LEU A 147 18.49 -2.32 2.92
N VAL A 148 17.39 -3.07 2.94
CA VAL A 148 16.97 -3.95 4.04
C VAL A 148 16.81 -5.35 3.46
N PRO A 149 17.47 -6.40 4.02
CA PRO A 149 17.48 -7.73 3.43
C PRO A 149 16.08 -8.25 3.06
N THR A 150 15.96 -8.79 1.84
CA THR A 150 14.75 -9.48 1.40
C THR A 150 14.63 -10.80 2.13
N LEU A 151 13.46 -11.08 2.70
CA LEU A 151 13.14 -12.36 3.34
C LEU A 151 12.50 -13.29 2.31
N VAL A 152 12.84 -14.58 2.37
CA VAL A 152 12.20 -15.63 1.58
C VAL A 152 11.54 -16.61 2.55
N LEU A 153 10.25 -16.85 2.34
CA LEU A 153 9.41 -17.74 3.14
C LEU A 153 8.97 -18.90 2.26
N THR A 154 9.25 -20.13 2.70
CA THR A 154 8.98 -21.38 1.97
C THR A 154 8.36 -22.45 2.84
#